data_AF-A0A359M3N6-F1
#
_entry.id   AF-A0A359M3N6-F1
#
_cell.length_a   1.000
_cell.length_b   1.000
_cell.length_c   1.000
_cell.angle_alpha   90.00
_cell.angle_beta   90.00
_cell.angle_gamma   90.00
#
_symmetry.space_group_name_H-M   'P 1'
#
loop_
_entity.id
_entity.type
_entity.pdbx_description
1 polymer ?
#
loop_
_entity_poly.entity_id
_entity_poly.type
_entity_poly.pdbx_seq_one_letter_code
_entity_poly.pdbx_strand_id
1 'polypeptide(L)'
;SPDFDPNRIYYMGQSLGSLYGTIFSAVEPDVPLSVLMEGGGTVVELARLSRSYRELALGILRVRQPPIVDTSGDFDDEWPLRYREVRVLSSRRAAEFQEVFERLEWLHAAGDPLSFAPHLKSSTLPGTPIKNVLWMYGIGDETVPNVVQTALVRAANMRDTTRVYRHDLARAAVPRLSRNAHAYTVNVLDLAGAVIALAAQQEALGFIQSGGRQFFNANPLVRPVFGRDLFESPEFLTEDLNYPPLPPRP
;
A
#
# COMPACT_ATOMS: atom_id res chain seq x y z
N SER A 1 13.20 -32.02 -8.42
CA SER A 1 11.88 -32.67 -8.36
C SER A 1 11.16 -32.36 -9.66
N PRO A 2 10.45 -33.29 -10.30
CA PRO A 2 9.71 -33.03 -11.54
C PRO A 2 8.60 -31.97 -11.42
N ASP A 3 8.21 -31.57 -10.20
CA ASP A 3 7.15 -30.57 -9.95
C ASP A 3 7.66 -29.13 -9.73
N PHE A 4 8.99 -28.93 -9.67
CA PHE A 4 9.59 -27.61 -9.45
C PHE A 4 10.42 -27.21 -10.66
N ASP A 5 9.95 -26.19 -11.39
CA ASP A 5 10.70 -25.55 -12.47
C ASP A 5 11.46 -24.34 -11.91
N PRO A 6 12.80 -24.40 -11.79
CA PRO A 6 13.59 -23.31 -11.24
C PRO A 6 13.54 -22.04 -12.10
N ASN A 7 13.07 -22.13 -13.35
CA ASN A 7 12.94 -20.97 -14.24
C ASN A 7 11.55 -20.30 -14.14
N ARG A 8 10.68 -20.79 -13.25
CA ARG A 8 9.30 -20.29 -13.08
C ARG A 8 9.02 -19.95 -11.62
N ILE A 9 9.89 -19.12 -11.06
CA ILE A 9 9.77 -18.59 -9.71
C ILE A 9 9.23 -17.16 -9.77
N TYR A 10 8.19 -16.88 -8.99
CA TYR A 10 7.51 -15.59 -8.93
C TYR A 10 7.31 -15.17 -7.47
N TYR A 11 7.26 -13.87 -7.22
CA TYR A 11 6.97 -13.34 -5.88
C TYR A 11 5.51 -12.89 -5.76
N MET A 12 4.87 -13.21 -4.65
CA MET A 12 3.56 -12.65 -4.30
C MET A 12 3.55 -12.30 -2.81
N GLY A 13 3.28 -11.04 -2.50
CA GLY A 13 3.25 -10.53 -1.14
C GLY A 13 1.97 -9.77 -0.85
N GLN A 14 1.54 -9.81 0.41
CA GLN A 14 0.50 -8.95 0.98
C GLN A 14 1.09 -8.18 2.15
N SER A 15 0.71 -6.91 2.34
CA SER A 15 1.13 -6.09 3.49
C SER A 15 2.65 -6.05 3.66
N LEU A 16 3.17 -6.44 4.82
CA LEU A 16 4.60 -6.57 5.11
C LEU A 16 5.36 -7.41 4.05
N GLY A 17 4.69 -8.42 3.48
CA GLY A 17 5.23 -9.18 2.36
C GLY A 17 5.41 -8.32 1.11
N SER A 18 4.50 -7.41 0.79
CA SER A 18 4.70 -6.47 -0.32
C SER A 18 5.76 -5.41 -0.02
N LEU A 19 5.85 -4.97 1.25
CA LEU A 19 6.85 -4.01 1.70
C LEU A 19 8.26 -4.56 1.45
N TYR A 20 8.59 -5.70 2.03
CA TYR A 20 9.89 -6.35 1.78
C TYR A 20 9.98 -6.97 0.39
N GLY A 21 8.85 -7.36 -0.20
CA GLY A 21 8.75 -7.85 -1.56
C GLY A 21 9.20 -6.84 -2.60
N THR A 22 9.01 -5.54 -2.33
CA THR A 22 9.54 -4.46 -3.18
C THR A 22 11.06 -4.49 -3.20
N ILE A 23 11.69 -4.58 -2.03
CA ILE A 23 13.15 -4.65 -1.87
C ILE A 23 13.67 -5.92 -2.52
N PHE A 24 13.10 -7.07 -2.18
CA PHE A 24 13.46 -8.37 -2.75
C PHE A 24 13.38 -8.36 -4.28
N SER A 25 12.26 -7.89 -4.83
CA SER A 25 12.06 -7.83 -6.29
C SER A 25 13.07 -6.91 -6.97
N ALA A 26 13.52 -5.86 -6.31
CA ALA A 26 14.51 -4.93 -6.84
C ALA A 26 15.94 -5.49 -6.84
N VAL A 27 16.26 -6.45 -5.97
CA VAL A 27 17.63 -6.99 -5.81
C VAL A 27 17.83 -8.39 -6.37
N GLU A 28 16.78 -9.21 -6.44
CA GLU A 28 16.86 -10.61 -6.87
C GLU A 28 16.80 -10.70 -8.41
N PRO A 29 17.89 -11.03 -9.13
CA PRO A 29 17.88 -11.07 -10.59
C PRO A 29 16.94 -12.14 -11.17
N ASP A 30 16.82 -13.29 -10.51
CA ASP A 30 16.18 -14.49 -11.07
C ASP A 30 14.65 -14.55 -10.83
N VAL A 31 14.09 -13.53 -10.16
CA VAL A 31 12.64 -13.35 -10.00
C VAL A 31 12.18 -12.16 -10.87
N PRO A 32 11.69 -12.39 -12.10
CA PRO A 32 11.37 -11.32 -13.04
C PRO A 32 9.98 -10.72 -12.84
N LEU A 33 9.13 -11.37 -12.03
CA LEU A 33 7.72 -11.00 -11.87
C LEU A 33 7.29 -11.09 -10.40
N SER A 34 6.60 -10.03 -9.97
CA SER A 34 6.07 -9.90 -8.62
C SER A 34 4.64 -9.38 -8.61
N VAL A 35 3.85 -9.83 -7.63
CA VAL A 35 2.55 -9.23 -7.28
C VAL A 35 2.65 -8.66 -5.88
N LEU A 36 2.47 -7.35 -5.75
CA LEU A 36 2.62 -6.61 -4.50
C LEU A 36 1.25 -6.00 -4.13
N MET A 37 0.64 -6.54 -3.08
CA MET A 37 -0.69 -6.17 -2.61
C MET A 37 -0.61 -5.43 -1.27
N GLU A 38 -1.21 -4.25 -1.17
CA GLU A 38 -1.40 -3.50 0.09
C GLU A 38 -0.09 -3.23 0.87
N GLY A 39 1.03 -2.98 0.15
CA GLY A 39 2.37 -2.91 0.77
C GLY A 39 2.77 -1.57 1.34
N GLY A 40 2.38 -0.47 0.67
CA GLY A 40 2.79 0.87 1.07
C GLY A 40 4.26 1.19 0.77
N GLY A 41 4.59 2.48 0.81
CA GLY A 41 5.93 3.03 0.79
C GLY A 41 6.59 2.94 2.16
N THR A 42 7.08 4.06 2.68
CA THR A 42 7.98 4.04 3.83
C THR A 42 7.29 3.52 5.09
N VAL A 43 8.04 2.82 5.95
CA VAL A 43 7.48 2.34 7.23
C VAL A 43 7.11 3.51 8.15
N VAL A 44 7.84 4.62 8.03
CA VAL A 44 7.64 5.81 8.86
C VAL A 44 6.41 6.60 8.41
N GLU A 45 6.21 6.89 7.12
CA GLU A 45 4.97 7.49 6.58
C GLU A 45 3.77 6.58 6.84
N LEU A 46 3.94 5.26 6.67
CA LEU A 46 2.92 4.27 7.01
C LEU A 46 2.49 4.44 8.47
N ALA A 47 3.42 4.43 9.43
CA ALA A 47 3.08 4.59 10.85
C ALA A 47 2.46 5.96 11.15
N ARG A 48 3.00 7.02 10.54
CA ARG A 48 2.59 8.42 10.70
C ARG A 48 1.14 8.64 10.29
N LEU A 49 0.76 8.10 9.13
CA LEU A 49 -0.54 8.34 8.50
C LEU A 49 -1.56 7.26 8.82
N SER A 50 -1.13 6.02 9.12
CA SER A 50 -2.03 4.90 9.37
C SER A 50 -2.84 5.09 10.65
N ARG A 51 -4.15 4.83 10.54
CA ARG A 51 -5.01 4.74 11.72
C ARG A 51 -4.68 3.49 12.53
N SER A 52 -4.39 2.38 11.87
CA SER A 52 -4.09 1.10 12.52
C SER A 52 -2.75 1.13 13.27
N TYR A 53 -1.79 1.93 12.79
CA TYR A 53 -0.47 2.09 13.41
C TYR A 53 -0.28 3.40 14.16
N ARG A 54 -1.38 4.09 14.50
CA ARG A 54 -1.30 5.38 15.20
C ARG A 54 -0.55 5.31 16.53
N GLU A 55 -0.76 4.24 17.29
CA GLU A 55 -0.04 4.02 18.55
C GLU A 55 1.45 3.74 18.35
N LEU A 56 1.85 3.17 17.22
CA LEU A 56 3.27 3.01 16.89
C LEU A 56 3.93 4.38 16.68
N ALA A 57 3.30 5.26 15.92
CA ALA A 57 3.79 6.64 15.75
C ALA A 57 3.83 7.42 17.07
N LEU A 58 2.80 7.31 17.91
CA LEU A 58 2.82 7.90 19.25
C LEU A 58 3.92 7.32 20.13
N GLY A 59 4.17 6.00 20.06
CA GLY A 59 5.26 5.34 20.76
C GLY A 59 6.62 5.93 20.39
N ILE A 60 6.89 6.10 19.09
CA ILE A 60 8.11 6.75 18.57
C ILE A 60 8.29 8.16 19.16
N LEU A 61 7.24 8.96 19.16
CA LEU A 61 7.30 10.33 19.66
C LEU A 61 7.48 10.39 21.20
N ARG A 62 6.92 9.42 21.95
CA ARG A 62 7.07 9.34 23.42
C ARG A 62 8.49 8.96 23.86
N VAL A 63 9.19 8.13 23.09
CA VAL A 63 10.55 7.66 23.44
C VAL A 63 11.66 8.61 23.00
N ARG A 64 11.36 9.60 22.13
CA ARG A 64 12.28 10.68 21.78
C ARG A 64 12.75 11.40 23.04
N GLN A 65 14.04 11.75 23.13
CA GLN A 65 14.60 12.48 24.28
C GLN A 65 14.99 13.92 23.91
N PRO A 66 14.42 14.96 24.57
CA PRO A 66 13.32 14.89 25.54
C PRO A 66 11.96 14.57 24.88
N PRO A 67 10.98 13.95 25.57
CA PRO A 67 9.69 13.59 24.96
C PRO A 67 8.96 14.79 24.35
N ILE A 68 8.36 14.59 23.17
CA ILE A 68 7.61 15.63 22.43
C ILE A 68 6.09 15.50 22.57
N VAL A 69 5.61 14.32 22.96
CA VAL A 69 4.24 14.06 23.43
C VAL A 69 4.28 13.46 24.82
N ASP A 70 3.30 13.82 25.64
CA ASP A 70 3.03 13.12 26.88
C ASP A 70 2.35 11.77 26.60
N THR A 71 2.16 10.95 27.63
CA THR A 71 1.57 9.61 27.50
C THR A 71 0.09 9.61 27.13
N SER A 72 -0.59 10.77 27.14
CA SER A 72 -2.04 10.92 26.94
C SER A 72 -2.46 11.66 25.66
N GLY A 73 -1.54 12.38 25.02
CA GLY A 73 -1.81 13.21 23.84
C GLY A 73 -1.79 12.44 22.51
N ASP A 74 -2.62 12.92 21.57
CA ASP A 74 -2.49 12.62 20.14
C ASP A 74 -1.50 13.62 19.48
N PHE A 75 -1.17 13.44 18.20
CA PHE A 75 -0.36 14.41 17.45
C PHE A 75 -1.09 14.98 16.23
N ASP A 76 -0.93 16.25 15.93
CA ASP A 76 -1.21 16.77 14.59
C ASP A 76 0.07 17.47 14.15
N ASP A 77 0.75 16.85 13.19
CA ASP A 77 1.97 17.40 12.62
C ASP A 77 1.66 18.32 11.45
N GLU A 78 0.39 18.52 11.12
CA GLU A 78 -0.08 19.39 10.06
C GLU A 78 0.53 19.06 8.70
N TRP A 79 0.91 17.79 8.47
CA TRP A 79 1.56 17.37 7.24
C TRP A 79 0.64 17.58 6.02
N PRO A 80 1.06 18.35 5.01
CA PRO A 80 0.29 18.48 3.78
C PRO A 80 0.43 17.21 2.94
N LEU A 81 -0.71 16.66 2.49
CA LEU A 81 -0.69 15.63 1.46
C LEU A 81 -0.24 16.23 0.12
N ARG A 82 0.17 15.36 -0.80
CA ARG A 82 0.60 15.76 -2.15
C ARG A 82 -0.52 16.47 -2.89
N TYR A 83 -0.16 17.47 -3.70
CA TYR A 83 -1.08 18.33 -4.48
C TYR A 83 -2.15 19.06 -3.64
N ARG A 84 -1.90 19.22 -2.34
CA ARG A 84 -2.62 20.18 -1.52
C ARG A 84 -1.97 21.55 -1.61
N GLU A 85 -2.74 22.58 -1.23
CA GLU A 85 -2.22 23.93 -1.11
C GLU A 85 -1.07 23.98 -0.11
N VAL A 86 -0.18 24.96 -0.29
CA VAL A 86 0.92 25.19 0.65
C VAL A 86 0.32 25.44 2.03
N ARG A 87 0.82 24.70 3.03
CA ARG A 87 0.38 24.84 4.42
C ARG A 87 1.43 25.57 5.25
N VAL A 88 1.02 26.66 5.88
CA VAL A 88 1.78 27.32 6.94
C VAL A 88 1.41 26.66 8.26
N LEU A 89 2.39 26.12 8.97
CA LEU A 89 2.16 25.43 10.23
C LEU A 89 1.61 26.40 11.28
N SER A 90 0.52 26.00 11.95
CA SER A 90 -0.13 26.83 12.96
C SER A 90 0.61 26.83 14.30
N SER A 91 1.49 25.84 14.52
CA SER A 91 2.25 25.70 15.76
C SER A 91 3.68 25.23 15.53
N ARG A 92 4.60 25.66 16.41
CA ARG A 92 5.96 25.11 16.48
C ARG A 92 5.97 23.61 16.75
N ARG A 93 5.00 23.12 17.53
CA ARG A 93 4.88 21.70 17.89
C ARG A 93 4.65 20.81 16.67
N ALA A 94 3.84 21.27 15.71
CA ALA A 94 3.66 20.58 14.44
C ALA A 94 4.99 20.39 13.70
N ALA A 95 5.81 21.45 13.61
CA ALA A 95 7.14 21.38 13.00
C ALA A 95 8.06 20.39 13.71
N GLU A 96 8.04 20.38 15.04
CA GLU A 96 8.86 19.46 15.83
C GLU A 96 8.43 17.98 15.64
N PHE A 97 7.13 17.69 15.43
CA PHE A 97 6.67 16.35 15.05
C PHE A 97 7.16 15.96 13.66
N GLN A 98 7.04 16.86 12.67
CA GLN A 98 7.54 16.61 11.31
C GLN A 98 9.05 16.30 11.34
N GLU A 99 9.83 17.07 12.09
CA GLU A 99 11.29 16.87 12.19
C GLU A 99 11.64 15.47 12.72
N VAL A 100 10.89 14.94 13.69
CA VAL A 100 11.12 13.56 14.20
C VAL A 100 10.87 12.53 13.10
N PHE A 101 9.74 12.62 12.41
CA PHE A 101 9.42 11.67 11.33
C PHE A 101 10.41 11.80 10.17
N GLU A 102 10.77 13.00 9.74
CA GLU A 102 11.75 13.23 8.67
C GLU A 102 13.14 12.67 9.01
N ARG A 103 13.60 12.82 10.25
CA ARG A 103 14.86 12.21 10.70
C ARG A 103 14.80 10.68 10.66
N LEU A 104 13.66 10.10 10.99
CA LEU A 104 13.46 8.65 10.92
C LEU A 104 13.38 8.14 9.49
N GLU A 105 12.77 8.90 8.58
CA GLU A 105 12.82 8.59 7.14
C GLU A 105 14.27 8.49 6.66
N TRP A 106 15.10 9.50 6.98
CA TRP A 106 16.52 9.47 6.64
C TRP A 106 17.25 8.28 7.25
N LEU A 107 16.97 7.95 8.52
CA LEU A 107 17.62 6.83 9.20
C LEU A 107 17.22 5.47 8.60
N HIS A 108 15.97 5.32 8.16
CA HIS A 108 15.43 4.06 7.67
C HIS A 108 15.62 3.85 6.16
N ALA A 109 16.04 4.89 5.42
CA ALA A 109 16.15 4.87 3.97
C ALA A 109 16.89 3.66 3.39
N ALA A 110 17.90 3.12 4.09
CA ALA A 110 18.68 1.96 3.65
C ALA A 110 17.89 0.64 3.61
N GLY A 111 16.80 0.54 4.38
CA GLY A 111 15.91 -0.61 4.45
C GLY A 111 14.47 -0.31 4.01
N ASP A 112 14.26 0.82 3.35
CA ASP A 112 12.93 1.30 3.01
C ASP A 112 12.54 0.92 1.57
N PRO A 113 11.35 0.32 1.32
CA PRO A 113 10.92 -0.03 -0.04
C PRO A 113 10.93 1.14 -1.02
N LEU A 114 10.68 2.38 -0.56
CA LEU A 114 10.61 3.55 -1.41
C LEU A 114 11.96 3.83 -2.08
N SER A 115 13.06 3.59 -1.36
CA SER A 115 14.43 3.71 -1.90
C SER A 115 14.73 2.68 -2.98
N PHE A 116 14.08 1.51 -2.92
CA PHE A 116 14.31 0.41 -3.87
C PHE A 116 13.38 0.43 -5.07
N ALA A 117 12.21 1.08 -4.96
CA ALA A 117 11.21 1.12 -6.03
C ALA A 117 11.74 1.59 -7.40
N PRO A 118 12.60 2.63 -7.51
CA PRO A 118 13.16 3.03 -8.80
C PRO A 118 13.96 1.92 -9.50
N HIS A 119 14.55 1.00 -8.73
CA HIS A 119 15.35 -0.12 -9.26
C HIS A 119 14.51 -1.23 -9.88
N LEU A 120 13.18 -1.19 -9.75
CA LEU A 120 12.29 -2.12 -10.44
C LEU A 120 12.20 -1.85 -11.95
N LYS A 121 12.46 -0.61 -12.41
CA LYS A 121 12.32 -0.23 -13.82
C LYS A 121 13.21 0.93 -14.26
N SER A 122 13.23 2.02 -13.52
CA SER A 122 13.82 3.29 -13.96
C SER A 122 15.35 3.33 -13.82
N SER A 123 15.91 2.60 -12.86
CA SER A 123 17.36 2.55 -12.58
C SER A 123 17.75 1.19 -12.04
N THR A 124 17.62 0.13 -12.84
CA THR A 124 17.89 -1.24 -12.37
C THR A 124 19.30 -1.40 -11.80
N LEU A 125 19.45 -2.23 -10.76
CA LEU A 125 20.76 -2.58 -10.20
C LEU A 125 21.59 -3.40 -11.21
N PRO A 126 22.94 -3.41 -11.11
CA PRO A 126 23.79 -4.24 -11.97
C PRO A 126 23.37 -5.71 -11.94
N GLY A 127 23.19 -6.31 -13.13
CA GLY A 127 22.78 -7.70 -13.27
C GLY A 127 21.30 -7.98 -13.02
N THR A 128 20.51 -6.99 -12.61
CA THR A 128 19.06 -7.14 -12.38
C THR A 128 18.27 -6.61 -13.57
N PRO A 129 17.39 -7.40 -14.21
CA PRO A 129 16.57 -6.92 -15.31
C PRO A 129 15.40 -6.05 -14.82
N ILE A 130 14.76 -5.33 -15.74
CA ILE A 130 13.47 -4.66 -15.48
C ILE A 130 12.46 -5.70 -14.99
N LYS A 131 11.71 -5.35 -13.93
CA LYS A 131 10.75 -6.21 -13.28
C LYS A 131 9.33 -5.96 -13.80
N ASN A 132 8.57 -7.04 -13.91
CA ASN A 132 7.13 -6.97 -14.16
C ASN A 132 6.41 -7.03 -12.82
N VAL A 133 5.84 -5.91 -12.37
CA VAL A 133 5.21 -5.83 -11.06
C VAL A 133 3.75 -5.46 -11.21
N LEU A 134 2.85 -6.29 -10.69
CA LEU A 134 1.46 -5.94 -10.48
C LEU A 134 1.29 -5.33 -9.09
N TRP A 135 0.81 -4.10 -9.04
CA TRP A 135 0.48 -3.39 -7.81
C TRP A 135 -1.01 -3.48 -7.56
N MET A 136 -1.42 -3.88 -6.35
CA MET A 136 -2.84 -3.98 -6.01
C MET A 136 -3.13 -3.32 -4.67
N TYR A 137 -4.12 -2.44 -4.61
CA TYR A 137 -4.54 -1.82 -3.35
C TYR A 137 -6.02 -1.47 -3.29
N GLY A 138 -6.58 -1.46 -2.08
CA GLY A 138 -7.95 -1.08 -1.81
C GLY A 138 -8.10 0.40 -1.45
N ILE A 139 -9.11 1.08 -2.00
CA ILE A 139 -9.51 2.42 -1.54
C ILE A 139 -10.03 2.32 -0.10
N GLY A 140 -9.50 3.15 0.81
CA GLY A 140 -9.93 3.15 2.21
C GLY A 140 -9.23 2.12 3.09
N ASP A 141 -8.02 1.70 2.72
CA ASP A 141 -7.12 0.97 3.60
C ASP A 141 -6.68 1.86 4.79
N GLU A 142 -7.07 1.47 6.01
CA GLU A 142 -6.76 2.15 7.28
C GLU A 142 -5.46 1.65 7.92
N THR A 143 -4.83 0.62 7.33
CA THR A 143 -3.55 0.05 7.75
C THR A 143 -2.42 0.60 6.91
N VAL A 144 -2.58 0.60 5.59
CA VAL A 144 -1.64 1.17 4.62
C VAL A 144 -2.36 2.24 3.79
N PRO A 145 -2.36 3.50 4.27
CA PRO A 145 -3.07 4.60 3.62
C PRO A 145 -2.75 4.72 2.13
N ASN A 146 -3.74 5.06 1.31
CA ASN A 146 -3.56 5.04 -0.14
C ASN A 146 -2.45 5.97 -0.65
N VAL A 147 -2.21 7.12 0.00
CA VAL A 147 -1.08 8.01 -0.33
C VAL A 147 0.29 7.34 -0.17
N VAL A 148 0.43 6.45 0.81
CA VAL A 148 1.66 5.71 1.07
C VAL A 148 1.85 4.65 -0.01
N GLN A 149 0.75 4.01 -0.45
CA GLN A 149 0.79 3.06 -1.56
C GLN A 149 1.15 3.71 -2.89
N THR A 150 0.54 4.84 -3.20
CA THR A 150 0.78 5.53 -4.46
C THR A 150 2.13 6.23 -4.49
N ALA A 151 2.69 6.65 -3.35
CA ALA A 151 4.08 7.09 -3.27
C ALA A 151 5.03 6.01 -3.80
N LEU A 152 4.83 4.76 -3.39
CA LEU A 152 5.67 3.65 -3.85
C LEU A 152 5.50 3.34 -5.35
N VAL A 153 4.24 3.22 -5.81
CA VAL A 153 3.93 2.98 -7.23
C VAL A 153 4.53 4.07 -8.13
N ARG A 154 4.49 5.32 -7.67
CA ARG A 154 5.05 6.46 -8.38
C ARG A 154 6.57 6.41 -8.43
N ALA A 155 7.22 6.10 -7.32
CA ALA A 155 8.68 5.92 -7.28
C ALA A 155 9.12 4.78 -8.22
N ALA A 156 8.32 3.73 -8.34
CA ALA A 156 8.57 2.63 -9.29
C ALA A 156 8.30 2.98 -10.76
N ASN A 157 7.61 4.09 -11.05
CA ASN A 157 7.15 4.45 -12.39
C ASN A 157 6.27 3.35 -13.04
N MET A 158 5.31 2.83 -12.26
CA MET A 158 4.51 1.64 -12.58
C MET A 158 2.99 1.83 -12.40
N ARG A 159 2.47 3.06 -12.57
CA ARG A 159 1.01 3.31 -12.59
C ARG A 159 0.29 2.38 -13.58
N ASP A 160 0.89 2.14 -14.74
CA ASP A 160 0.29 1.33 -15.80
C ASP A 160 0.09 -0.13 -15.41
N THR A 161 0.80 -0.61 -14.38
CA THR A 161 0.66 -1.95 -13.80
C THR A 161 0.01 -1.96 -12.42
N THR A 162 -0.84 -0.96 -12.18
CA THR A 162 -1.59 -0.81 -10.93
C THR A 162 -3.05 -1.16 -11.10
N ARG A 163 -3.59 -1.85 -10.11
CA ARG A 163 -4.99 -2.26 -9.99
C ARG A 163 -5.56 -1.81 -8.66
N VAL A 164 -6.71 -1.16 -8.72
CA VAL A 164 -7.36 -0.54 -7.57
C VAL A 164 -8.66 -1.26 -7.28
N TYR A 165 -8.83 -1.67 -6.03
CA TYR A 165 -10.08 -2.22 -5.51
C TYR A 165 -10.93 -1.11 -4.87
N ARG A 166 -12.13 -0.91 -5.42
CA ARG A 166 -13.13 0.07 -4.99
C ARG A 166 -13.94 -0.42 -3.80
N HIS A 167 -13.26 -0.55 -2.66
CA HIS A 167 -13.87 -0.97 -1.40
C HIS A 167 -14.98 -0.02 -0.93
N ASP A 168 -14.88 1.27 -1.24
CA ASP A 168 -15.93 2.27 -1.05
C ASP A 168 -17.25 1.85 -1.72
N LEU A 169 -17.18 1.39 -2.98
CA LEU A 169 -18.34 0.90 -3.72
C LEU A 169 -18.83 -0.45 -3.19
N ALA A 170 -17.91 -1.32 -2.78
CA ALA A 170 -18.24 -2.62 -2.19
C ALA A 170 -19.02 -2.46 -0.88
N ARG A 171 -18.56 -1.57 0.02
CA ARG A 171 -19.24 -1.27 1.29
C ARG A 171 -20.56 -0.54 1.09
N ALA A 172 -20.69 0.28 0.06
CA ALA A 172 -21.98 0.90 -0.27
C ALA A 172 -23.04 -0.16 -0.63
N ALA A 173 -22.64 -1.24 -1.31
CA ALA A 173 -23.54 -2.35 -1.63
C ALA A 173 -23.70 -3.35 -0.47
N VAL A 174 -22.65 -3.60 0.29
CA VAL A 174 -22.62 -4.56 1.41
C VAL A 174 -22.01 -3.89 2.65
N PRO A 175 -22.81 -3.16 3.45
CA PRO A 175 -22.30 -2.35 4.57
C PRO A 175 -21.60 -3.11 5.69
N ARG A 176 -21.87 -4.41 5.81
CA ARG A 176 -21.27 -5.31 6.82
C ARG A 176 -19.82 -5.69 6.54
N LEU A 177 -19.31 -5.42 5.34
CA LEU A 177 -17.89 -5.62 5.04
C LEU A 177 -17.04 -4.80 6.02
N SER A 178 -15.83 -5.32 6.30
CA SER A 178 -14.82 -4.62 7.11
C SER A 178 -14.75 -3.14 6.71
N ARG A 179 -14.56 -2.25 7.69
CA ARG A 179 -14.31 -0.84 7.40
C ARG A 179 -12.96 -0.64 6.71
N ASN A 180 -11.97 -1.43 7.10
CA ASN A 180 -10.61 -1.37 6.61
C ASN A 180 -10.44 -2.34 5.43
N ALA A 181 -10.02 -1.81 4.28
CA ALA A 181 -9.82 -2.57 3.05
C ALA A 181 -8.62 -3.53 3.08
N HIS A 182 -7.67 -3.33 4.00
CA HIS A 182 -6.33 -3.93 3.96
C HIS A 182 -6.25 -5.44 3.69
N ALA A 183 -7.22 -6.20 4.20
CA ALA A 183 -7.23 -7.66 4.08
C ALA A 183 -8.04 -8.16 2.87
N TYR A 184 -8.46 -7.31 1.92
CA TYR A 184 -9.42 -7.69 0.87
C TYR A 184 -8.94 -8.86 -0.01
N THR A 185 -7.63 -9.05 -0.13
CA THR A 185 -7.03 -10.13 -0.95
C THR A 185 -7.04 -11.49 -0.25
N VAL A 186 -7.26 -11.54 1.07
CA VAL A 186 -7.17 -12.76 1.89
C VAL A 186 -8.36 -12.99 2.81
N ASN A 187 -9.25 -12.00 2.97
CA ASN A 187 -10.38 -12.09 3.87
C ASN A 187 -11.47 -13.01 3.31
N VAL A 188 -11.55 -14.21 3.88
CA VAL A 188 -12.55 -15.24 3.55
C VAL A 188 -13.54 -15.50 4.68
N LEU A 189 -13.61 -14.59 5.66
CA LEU A 189 -14.42 -14.76 6.87
C LEU A 189 -15.93 -14.58 6.64
N ASP A 190 -16.32 -13.91 5.56
CA ASP A 190 -17.71 -13.85 5.10
C ASP A 190 -17.81 -14.01 3.57
N LEU A 191 -18.99 -14.41 3.08
CA LEU A 191 -19.21 -14.71 1.66
C LEU A 191 -18.90 -13.54 0.72
N ALA A 192 -19.22 -12.30 1.10
CA ALA A 192 -18.99 -11.15 0.23
C ALA A 192 -17.49 -10.84 0.17
N GLY A 193 -16.81 -10.88 1.33
CA GLY A 193 -15.36 -10.79 1.41
C GLY A 193 -14.64 -11.88 0.61
N ALA A 194 -15.10 -13.13 0.71
CA ALA A 194 -14.51 -14.26 0.00
C ALA A 194 -14.58 -14.10 -1.53
N VAL A 195 -15.69 -13.55 -2.06
CA VAL A 195 -15.83 -13.26 -3.49
C VAL A 195 -14.85 -12.18 -3.95
N ILE A 196 -14.64 -11.13 -3.14
CA ILE A 196 -13.64 -10.09 -3.40
C ILE A 196 -12.22 -10.69 -3.38
N ALA A 197 -11.90 -11.46 -2.35
CA ALA A 197 -10.58 -12.08 -2.19
C ALA A 197 -10.27 -13.03 -3.35
N LEU A 198 -11.23 -13.87 -3.73
CA LEU A 198 -11.09 -14.76 -4.89
C LEU A 198 -10.88 -13.97 -6.19
N ALA A 199 -11.63 -12.89 -6.39
CA ALA A 199 -11.48 -12.03 -7.57
C ALA A 199 -10.09 -11.38 -7.64
N ALA A 200 -9.60 -10.85 -6.53
CA ALA A 200 -8.26 -10.29 -6.44
C ALA A 200 -7.16 -11.35 -6.67
N GLN A 201 -7.30 -12.55 -6.09
CA GLN A 201 -6.37 -13.64 -6.28
C GLN A 201 -6.36 -14.14 -7.74
N GLN A 202 -7.51 -14.21 -8.40
CA GLN A 202 -7.57 -14.55 -9.83
C GLN A 202 -6.89 -13.50 -10.70
N GLU A 203 -7.00 -12.22 -10.34
CA GLU A 203 -6.29 -11.16 -11.03
C GLU A 203 -4.76 -11.29 -10.90
N ALA A 204 -4.28 -11.54 -9.68
CA ALA A 204 -2.88 -11.81 -9.39
C ALA A 204 -2.34 -13.03 -10.15
N LEU A 205 -3.08 -14.14 -10.09
CA LEU A 205 -2.71 -15.39 -10.77
C LEU A 205 -2.74 -15.23 -12.29
N GLY A 206 -3.73 -14.54 -12.85
CA GLY A 206 -3.81 -14.26 -14.27
C GLY A 206 -2.62 -13.43 -14.77
N PHE A 207 -2.18 -12.44 -13.98
CA PHE A 207 -0.98 -11.67 -14.30
C PHE A 207 0.26 -12.57 -14.32
N ILE A 208 0.45 -13.43 -13.31
CA ILE A 208 1.54 -14.40 -13.24
C ILE A 208 1.51 -15.35 -14.45
N GLN A 209 0.34 -15.94 -14.75
CA GLN A 209 0.15 -16.89 -15.85
C GLN A 209 0.41 -16.26 -17.23
N SER A 210 0.10 -14.96 -17.38
CA SER A 210 0.40 -14.21 -18.60
C SER A 210 1.88 -13.85 -18.78
N GLY A 211 2.73 -14.16 -17.80
CA GLY A 211 4.12 -13.71 -17.75
C GLY A 211 4.23 -12.20 -17.54
N GLY A 212 3.27 -11.59 -16.83
CA GLY A 212 3.27 -10.17 -16.48
C GLY A 212 2.78 -9.24 -17.58
N ARG A 213 2.01 -9.77 -18.55
CA ARG A 213 1.62 -9.04 -19.77
C ARG A 213 0.18 -8.56 -19.77
N GLN A 214 -0.69 -9.18 -18.98
CA GLN A 214 -2.13 -8.92 -19.02
C GLN A 214 -2.71 -8.83 -17.61
N PHE A 215 -3.63 -7.88 -17.42
CA PHE A 215 -4.56 -7.93 -16.28
C PHE A 215 -5.66 -8.91 -16.61
N PHE A 216 -6.01 -9.73 -15.63
CA PHE A 216 -7.19 -10.56 -15.73
C PHE A 216 -8.39 -9.79 -15.19
N ASN A 217 -9.47 -9.72 -15.97
CA ASN A 217 -10.65 -8.96 -15.57
C ASN A 217 -11.38 -9.68 -14.43
N ALA A 218 -11.20 -9.19 -13.21
CA ALA A 218 -11.83 -9.70 -12.00
C ALA A 218 -13.32 -9.30 -11.86
N ASN A 219 -13.78 -8.27 -12.58
CA ASN A 219 -15.13 -7.71 -12.40
C ASN A 219 -16.30 -8.70 -12.64
N PRO A 220 -16.24 -9.63 -13.61
CA PRO A 220 -17.26 -10.66 -13.77
C PRO A 220 -17.52 -11.51 -12.51
N LEU A 221 -16.53 -11.69 -11.63
CA LEU A 221 -16.71 -12.45 -10.39
C LEU A 221 -17.46 -11.68 -9.30
N VAL A 222 -17.30 -10.36 -9.24
CA VAL A 222 -17.91 -9.53 -8.19
C VAL A 222 -19.29 -9.00 -8.58
N ARG A 223 -19.56 -8.81 -9.89
CA ARG A 223 -20.85 -8.30 -10.37
C ARG A 223 -22.09 -9.05 -9.83
N PRO A 224 -22.11 -10.40 -9.70
CA PRO A 224 -23.27 -11.11 -9.17
C PRO A 224 -23.61 -10.74 -7.72
N VAL A 225 -22.62 -10.35 -6.92
CA VAL A 225 -22.81 -10.01 -5.49
C VAL A 225 -23.01 -8.51 -5.30
N PHE A 226 -22.28 -7.69 -6.04
CA PHE A 226 -22.21 -6.24 -5.81
C PHE A 226 -23.00 -5.42 -6.84
N GLY A 227 -23.42 -6.04 -7.95
CA GLY A 227 -24.14 -5.37 -9.04
C GLY A 227 -23.31 -4.37 -9.84
N ARG A 228 -21.98 -4.37 -9.67
CA ARG A 228 -21.06 -3.41 -10.30
C ARG A 228 -19.62 -3.90 -10.35
N ASP A 229 -18.80 -3.14 -11.07
CA ASP A 229 -17.35 -3.30 -11.12
C ASP A 229 -16.73 -2.75 -9.84
N LEU A 230 -15.72 -3.46 -9.35
CA LEU A 230 -14.96 -3.09 -8.16
C LEU A 230 -13.44 -3.03 -8.41
N PHE A 231 -12.95 -3.50 -9.56
CA PHE A 231 -11.53 -3.51 -9.89
C PHE A 231 -11.26 -2.65 -11.12
N GLU A 232 -10.38 -1.67 -11.00
CA GLU A 232 -10.07 -0.71 -12.07
C GLU A 232 -8.57 -0.43 -12.19
N SER A 233 -8.15 0.01 -13.39
CA SER A 233 -6.82 0.58 -13.59
C SER A 233 -6.94 2.08 -13.36
N PRO A 234 -6.13 2.68 -12.48
CA PRO A 234 -6.28 4.07 -12.14
C PRO A 234 -5.80 4.95 -13.29
N GLU A 235 -6.65 5.88 -13.76
CA GLU A 235 -6.21 6.94 -14.67
C GLU A 235 -5.22 7.86 -13.95
N PHE A 236 -5.45 8.15 -12.68
CA PHE A 236 -4.52 8.88 -11.81
C PHE A 236 -4.33 8.10 -10.52
N LEU A 237 -3.09 8.11 -10.02
CA LEU A 237 -2.82 7.61 -8.68
C LEU A 237 -3.54 8.50 -7.67
N THR A 238 -4.20 7.90 -6.69
CA THR A 238 -4.83 8.66 -5.60
C THR A 238 -3.80 9.32 -4.69
N GLU A 239 -4.13 10.51 -4.21
CA GLU A 239 -3.28 11.38 -3.39
C GLU A 239 -3.93 11.72 -2.05
N ASP A 240 -5.04 11.03 -1.76
CA ASP A 240 -5.78 11.11 -0.52
C ASP A 240 -5.68 9.83 0.31
N LEU A 241 -5.95 9.97 1.61
CA LEU A 241 -6.00 8.85 2.55
C LEU A 241 -7.12 7.87 2.19
N ASN A 242 -8.23 8.38 1.67
CA ASN A 242 -9.44 7.67 1.24
C ASN A 242 -10.14 6.76 2.24
N TYR A 243 -9.71 6.71 3.50
CA TYR A 243 -10.56 6.21 4.58
C TYR A 243 -11.34 7.36 5.23
N PRO A 244 -12.57 7.11 5.69
CA PRO A 244 -13.39 8.14 6.31
C PRO A 244 -12.74 8.67 7.59
N PRO A 245 -12.94 9.97 7.94
CA PRO A 245 -12.48 10.52 9.20
C PRO A 245 -13.04 9.72 10.39
N LEU A 246 -12.36 9.80 11.54
CA LEU A 246 -12.95 9.26 12.77
C LEU A 246 -14.21 10.06 13.09
N PRO A 247 -15.28 9.41 13.59
CA PRO A 247 -16.36 10.18 14.21
C PRO A 247 -15.78 11.06 15.33
N PRO A 248 -16.36 12.24 15.59
CA PRO A 248 -15.93 13.06 16.71
C PRO A 248 -15.97 12.22 18.00
N ARG A 249 -14.94 12.34 18.83
CA ARG A 249 -14.94 11.70 20.16
C ARG A 249 -16.09 12.33 20.97
N PRO A 250 -16.87 11.54 21.73
CA PRO A 250 -17.95 12.04 22.57
C PRO A 250 -17.43 13.03 23.63
#